data_AF-A0A1Q3SLE5-F1
#
_entry.id   AF-A0A1Q3SLE5-F1
#
_cell.length_a   1.000
_cell.length_b   1.000
_cell.length_c   1.000
_cell.angle_alpha   90.00
_cell.angle_beta   90.00
_cell.angle_gamma   90.00
#
_symmetry.space_group_name_H-M   'P 1'
#
loop_
_entity.id
_entity.type
_entity.pdbx_description
1 polymer ?
#
loop_
_entity_poly.entity_id
_entity_poly.type
_entity_poly.pdbx_seq_one_letter_code
_entity_poly.pdbx_strand_id
1 'polypeptide(L)'
;MDRLVTLGLHGIQREYPNSLERFSEKQKPHEAHPAFYGCYDWHSAVHTHWMLIRLLKTIAKLPEAEAIRKAINANLTAQNLQREIANFGHPGQPIPAEPHLAFSKPGQPAFERPYGWAWVLQLAVELSDWDDPDGQEWAANLQPLTRKITELYSQFLRENRPPNREGQHRNDAFSLSLAFDYARKCGQGELEQLLVRYGRTHYFGDTNYPAHAEPGPADFCSPALTEAVFMTRVLAPQPFAEWFENFLPEIGGEETASLLQPVRVTDHNDPYLSHLDGLNVSRAWCMYRVAATLPQASASRAALLRSAEEHARDGVSAIFAGNFSSSGHWLSTFVVYLLGAIPENG
;
A
#
# COMPACT_ATOMS: atom_id res chain seq x y z
N MET A 1 -17.44 -5.01 -8.86
CA MET A 1 -16.95 -5.88 -7.77
C MET A 1 -16.60 -7.27 -8.28
N ASP A 2 -17.50 -7.98 -8.96
CA ASP A 2 -17.29 -9.36 -9.44
C ASP A 2 -15.98 -9.55 -10.23
N ARG A 3 -15.69 -8.66 -11.18
CA ARG A 3 -14.43 -8.70 -11.96
C ARG A 3 -13.16 -8.52 -11.11
N LEU A 4 -13.22 -7.81 -9.98
CA LEU A 4 -12.07 -7.63 -9.06
C LEU A 4 -11.83 -8.92 -8.27
N VAL A 5 -12.90 -9.57 -7.81
CA VAL A 5 -12.85 -10.86 -7.11
C VAL A 5 -12.24 -11.93 -8.00
N THR A 6 -12.73 -12.06 -9.25
CA THR A 6 -12.20 -13.00 -10.24
C THR A 6 -10.70 -12.78 -10.47
N LEU A 7 -10.25 -11.54 -10.61
CA LEU A 7 -8.85 -11.22 -10.87
C LEU A 7 -7.93 -11.62 -9.71
N GLY A 8 -8.30 -11.29 -8.46
CA GLY A 8 -7.54 -11.69 -7.28
C GLY A 8 -7.51 -13.21 -7.09
N LEU A 9 -8.65 -13.89 -7.30
CA LEU A 9 -8.75 -15.34 -7.15
C LEU A 9 -7.97 -16.10 -8.23
N HIS A 10 -7.88 -15.58 -9.45
CA HIS A 10 -7.01 -16.13 -10.49
C HIS A 10 -5.53 -15.94 -10.16
N GLY A 11 -5.17 -14.85 -9.47
CA GLY A 11 -3.80 -14.56 -9.06
C GLY A 11 -3.33 -15.43 -7.91
N ILE A 12 -4.09 -15.53 -6.82
CA ILE A 12 -3.61 -16.06 -5.52
C ILE A 12 -2.92 -17.44 -5.55
N GLN A 13 -3.24 -18.30 -6.52
CA GLN A 13 -2.63 -19.63 -6.72
C GLN A 13 -1.72 -19.72 -7.96
N ARG A 14 -1.53 -18.62 -8.70
CA ARG A 14 -0.79 -18.56 -9.96
C ARG A 14 0.70 -18.37 -9.71
N GLU A 15 1.48 -19.36 -10.12
CA GLU A 15 2.92 -19.38 -9.88
C GLU A 15 3.73 -18.45 -10.77
N TYR A 16 3.31 -18.23 -12.03
CA TYR A 16 4.06 -17.44 -13.02
C TYR A 16 3.13 -16.52 -13.84
N PRO A 17 3.62 -15.34 -14.29
CA PRO A 17 4.99 -14.83 -14.12
C PRO A 17 5.24 -14.34 -12.68
N ASN A 18 6.47 -14.53 -12.20
CA ASN A 18 6.92 -14.12 -10.86
C ASN A 18 8.33 -13.55 -10.93
N SER A 19 8.61 -12.48 -10.17
CA SER A 19 9.90 -11.78 -10.17
C SER A 19 11.07 -12.71 -9.83
N LEU A 20 10.85 -13.75 -9.01
CA LEU A 20 11.88 -14.72 -8.66
C LEU A 20 12.44 -15.49 -9.85
N GLU A 21 11.66 -15.66 -10.92
CA GLU A 21 12.13 -16.28 -12.17
C GLU A 21 13.35 -15.54 -12.75
N ARG A 22 13.43 -14.22 -12.53
CA ARG A 22 14.58 -13.41 -12.96
C ARG A 22 15.84 -13.63 -12.14
N PHE A 23 15.72 -14.20 -10.94
CA PHE A 23 16.82 -14.23 -9.96
C PHE A 23 17.23 -15.61 -9.49
N SER A 24 16.40 -16.65 -9.68
CA SER A 24 16.73 -18.02 -9.33
C SER A 24 15.97 -19.01 -10.20
N GLU A 25 16.68 -19.73 -11.07
CA GLU A 25 16.14 -20.89 -11.80
C GLU A 25 15.98 -22.13 -10.89
N LYS A 26 16.44 -22.07 -9.63
CA LYS A 26 16.62 -23.26 -8.77
C LYS A 26 15.48 -23.53 -7.80
N GLN A 27 14.61 -22.56 -7.54
CA GLN A 27 13.53 -22.72 -6.57
C GLN A 27 12.23 -22.11 -7.10
N LYS A 28 11.14 -22.86 -7.01
CA LYS A 28 9.82 -22.41 -7.45
C LYS A 28 9.27 -21.32 -6.53
N PRO A 29 8.47 -20.35 -7.03
CA PRO A 29 7.88 -19.30 -6.20
C PRO A 29 7.14 -19.80 -4.97
N HIS A 30 6.32 -20.85 -5.10
CA HIS A 30 5.59 -21.43 -3.96
C HIS A 30 6.48 -22.18 -2.96
N GLU A 31 7.68 -22.62 -3.37
CA GLU A 31 8.66 -23.23 -2.45
C GLU A 31 9.45 -22.15 -1.70
N ALA A 32 9.67 -21.01 -2.34
CA ALA A 32 10.34 -19.86 -1.75
C ALA A 32 9.41 -19.14 -0.78
N HIS A 33 8.26 -18.65 -1.26
CA HIS A 33 7.28 -17.89 -0.50
C HIS A 33 5.90 -18.56 -0.53
N PRO A 34 5.70 -19.66 0.22
CA PRO A 34 4.51 -20.50 0.14
C PRO A 34 3.21 -19.80 0.55
N ALA A 35 3.27 -18.72 1.34
CA ALA A 35 2.08 -17.94 1.64
C ALA A 35 1.79 -16.92 0.53
N PHE A 36 2.82 -16.34 -0.07
CA PHE A 36 2.70 -15.16 -0.93
C PHE A 36 3.47 -15.30 -2.26
N TYR A 37 2.99 -16.18 -3.15
CA TYR A 37 3.60 -16.41 -4.48
C TYR A 37 2.69 -16.06 -5.67
N GLY A 38 1.39 -15.84 -5.44
CA GLY A 38 0.35 -15.70 -6.47
C GLY A 38 0.38 -14.43 -7.35
N CYS A 39 1.50 -13.72 -7.41
CA CYS A 39 1.62 -12.46 -8.14
C CYS A 39 3.00 -12.34 -8.74
N TYR A 40 3.19 -11.30 -9.57
CA TYR A 40 4.51 -10.97 -10.09
C TYR A 40 5.48 -10.66 -8.95
N ASP A 41 5.13 -9.73 -8.05
CA ASP A 41 5.92 -9.43 -6.85
C ASP A 41 5.30 -10.00 -5.57
N TRP A 42 6.13 -10.25 -4.55
CA TRP A 42 5.72 -10.81 -3.27
C TRP A 42 4.72 -9.91 -2.54
N HIS A 43 4.99 -8.59 -2.45
CA HIS A 43 4.05 -7.67 -1.81
C HIS A 43 2.70 -7.63 -2.54
N SER A 44 2.69 -7.89 -3.85
CA SER A 44 1.45 -7.95 -4.61
C SER A 44 0.61 -9.17 -4.30
N ALA A 45 1.26 -10.29 -3.98
CA ALA A 45 0.55 -11.42 -3.41
C ALA A 45 -0.03 -11.06 -2.04
N VAL A 46 0.71 -10.34 -1.17
CA VAL A 46 0.20 -9.91 0.15
C VAL A 46 -1.04 -9.02 0.02
N HIS A 47 -0.98 -7.97 -0.80
CA HIS A 47 -2.11 -7.06 -0.93
C HIS A 47 -3.29 -7.65 -1.72
N THR A 48 -3.07 -8.67 -2.56
CA THR A 48 -4.14 -9.52 -3.11
C THR A 48 -4.86 -10.31 -2.02
N HIS A 49 -4.14 -10.91 -1.06
CA HIS A 49 -4.78 -11.59 0.09
C HIS A 49 -5.61 -10.60 0.91
N TRP A 50 -5.05 -9.42 1.21
CA TRP A 50 -5.78 -8.37 1.91
C TRP A 50 -7.07 -7.97 1.18
N MET A 51 -7.00 -7.76 -0.14
CA MET A 51 -8.17 -7.41 -0.96
C MET A 51 -9.25 -8.48 -0.88
N LEU A 52 -8.89 -9.75 -1.06
CA LEU A 52 -9.86 -10.86 -1.03
C LEU A 52 -10.53 -11.01 0.34
N ILE A 53 -9.79 -10.85 1.45
CA ILE A 53 -10.35 -10.85 2.81
C ILE A 53 -11.28 -9.66 3.00
N ARG A 54 -10.89 -8.47 2.54
CA ARG A 54 -11.73 -7.28 2.62
C ARG A 54 -13.03 -7.45 1.83
N LEU A 55 -12.98 -8.08 0.66
CA LEU A 55 -14.18 -8.35 -0.15
C LEU A 55 -15.09 -9.37 0.54
N LEU A 56 -14.53 -10.42 1.16
CA LEU A 56 -15.28 -11.36 2.01
C LEU A 56 -16.00 -10.65 3.17
N LYS A 57 -15.32 -9.68 3.81
CA LYS A 57 -15.88 -8.92 4.93
C LYS A 57 -16.97 -7.94 4.54
N THR A 58 -16.81 -7.26 3.40
CA THR A 58 -17.64 -6.11 3.02
C THR A 58 -18.83 -6.49 2.13
N ILE A 59 -18.74 -7.59 1.37
CA ILE A 59 -19.81 -8.01 0.45
C ILE A 59 -20.60 -9.15 1.07
N ALA A 60 -21.82 -8.86 1.51
CA ALA A 60 -22.75 -9.88 1.99
C ALA A 60 -23.09 -10.87 0.86
N LYS A 61 -23.01 -12.18 1.15
CA LYS A 61 -23.33 -13.28 0.21
C LYS A 61 -22.51 -13.25 -1.08
N LEU A 62 -21.19 -13.01 -0.97
CA LEU A 62 -20.28 -13.10 -2.11
C LEU A 62 -20.30 -14.52 -2.73
N PRO A 63 -20.64 -14.69 -4.02
CA PRO A 63 -20.72 -16.02 -4.64
C PRO A 63 -19.42 -16.83 -4.58
N GLU A 64 -18.28 -16.16 -4.69
CA GLU A 64 -16.95 -16.75 -4.66
C GLU A 64 -16.42 -16.99 -3.24
N ALA A 65 -17.21 -16.76 -2.18
CA ALA A 65 -16.74 -16.78 -0.81
C ALA A 65 -16.00 -18.08 -0.43
N GLU A 66 -16.59 -19.23 -0.79
CA GLU A 66 -15.99 -20.54 -0.54
C GLU A 66 -14.66 -20.74 -1.30
N ALA A 67 -14.57 -20.24 -2.53
CA ALA A 67 -13.36 -20.34 -3.33
C ALA A 67 -12.24 -19.46 -2.74
N ILE A 68 -12.58 -18.26 -2.27
CA ILE A 68 -11.64 -17.37 -1.59
C ILE A 68 -11.15 -18.02 -0.29
N ARG A 69 -12.06 -18.50 0.57
CA ARG A 69 -11.70 -19.16 1.84
C ARG A 69 -10.79 -20.34 1.60
N LYS A 70 -11.12 -21.20 0.63
CA LYS A 70 -10.27 -22.34 0.24
C LYS A 70 -8.86 -21.92 -0.17
N ALA A 71 -8.74 -20.86 -0.98
CA ALA A 71 -7.44 -20.36 -1.42
C ALA A 71 -6.63 -19.79 -0.22
N ILE A 72 -7.25 -18.95 0.61
CA ILE A 72 -6.58 -18.35 1.77
C ILE A 72 -6.19 -19.43 2.80
N ASN A 73 -7.03 -20.43 3.04
CA ASN A 73 -6.72 -21.57 3.91
C ASN A 73 -5.50 -22.36 3.41
N ALA A 74 -5.28 -22.45 2.10
CA ALA A 74 -4.11 -23.11 1.54
C ALA A 74 -2.83 -22.26 1.70
N ASN A 75 -2.94 -20.94 1.69
CA ASN A 75 -1.82 -20.00 1.77
C ASN A 75 -1.43 -19.63 3.21
N LEU A 76 -2.38 -19.19 4.04
CA LEU A 76 -2.15 -18.63 5.39
C LEU A 76 -2.12 -19.70 6.49
N THR A 77 -1.46 -20.83 6.21
CA THR A 77 -1.20 -21.85 7.22
C THR A 77 -0.04 -21.43 8.13
N ALA A 78 -0.03 -21.92 9.38
CA ALA A 78 1.10 -21.71 10.29
C ALA A 78 2.44 -22.16 9.68
N GLN A 79 2.45 -23.26 8.92
CA GLN A 79 3.66 -23.77 8.27
C GLN A 79 4.18 -22.81 7.19
N ASN A 80 3.30 -22.33 6.32
CA ASN A 80 3.69 -21.42 5.23
C ASN A 80 4.18 -20.09 5.80
N LEU A 81 3.49 -19.53 6.78
CA LEU A 81 3.88 -18.27 7.41
C LEU A 81 5.18 -18.41 8.21
N GLN A 82 5.44 -19.57 8.82
CA GLN A 82 6.74 -19.85 9.44
C GLN A 82 7.88 -19.86 8.41
N ARG A 83 7.60 -20.33 7.18
CA ARG A 83 8.56 -20.26 6.07
C ARG A 83 8.79 -18.82 5.61
N GLU A 84 7.76 -17.99 5.51
CA GLU A 84 7.92 -16.55 5.24
C GLU A 84 8.81 -15.88 6.28
N ILE A 85 8.57 -16.13 7.58
CA ILE A 85 9.38 -15.60 8.69
C ILE A 85 10.85 -16.00 8.54
N ALA A 86 11.11 -17.27 8.17
CA ALA A 86 12.47 -17.74 7.95
C ALA A 86 13.17 -16.98 6.81
N ASN A 87 12.43 -16.57 5.78
CA ASN A 87 12.97 -15.79 4.67
C ASN A 87 13.31 -14.34 5.07
N PHE A 88 12.58 -13.75 6.02
CA PHE A 88 12.87 -12.43 6.60
C PHE A 88 14.14 -12.46 7.47
N GLY A 89 15.30 -12.32 6.84
CA GLY A 89 16.60 -12.24 7.54
C GLY A 89 17.73 -13.08 6.96
N HIS A 90 17.49 -13.84 5.89
CA HIS A 90 18.56 -14.61 5.24
C HIS A 90 19.48 -13.70 4.40
N PRO A 91 20.79 -13.61 4.73
CA PRO A 91 21.75 -12.97 3.84
C PRO A 91 21.86 -13.79 2.55
N GLY A 92 21.58 -13.17 1.39
CA GLY A 92 21.80 -13.80 0.08
C GLY A 92 20.58 -14.45 -0.58
N GLN A 93 19.36 -14.28 -0.07
CA GLN A 93 18.17 -14.47 -0.90
C GLN A 93 18.20 -13.40 -2.02
N PRO A 94 17.89 -13.75 -3.28
CA PRO A 94 17.81 -12.77 -4.32
C PRO A 94 16.76 -11.74 -3.95
N ILE A 95 17.21 -10.50 -3.83
CA ILE A 95 16.35 -9.35 -3.55
C ILE A 95 15.50 -9.13 -4.80
N PRO A 96 14.16 -9.21 -4.74
CA PRO A 96 13.36 -8.89 -5.90
C PRO A 96 13.44 -7.40 -6.23
N ALA A 97 13.30 -7.13 -7.53
CA ALA A 97 13.16 -5.87 -8.24
C ALA A 97 14.31 -4.85 -8.22
N GLU A 98 15.10 -4.72 -7.16
CA GLU A 98 16.01 -3.56 -7.02
C GLU A 98 17.47 -3.95 -6.72
N PRO A 99 18.34 -4.05 -7.74
CA PRO A 99 19.73 -4.54 -7.65
C PRO A 99 20.62 -3.83 -6.61
N HIS A 100 20.31 -2.59 -6.23
CA HIS A 100 21.10 -1.79 -5.30
C HIS A 100 20.95 -2.15 -3.82
N LEU A 101 20.03 -3.06 -3.46
CA LEU A 101 19.84 -3.52 -2.08
C LEU A 101 20.64 -4.78 -1.73
N ALA A 102 21.51 -5.27 -2.63
CA ALA A 102 22.39 -6.43 -2.44
C ALA A 102 23.25 -6.37 -1.17
N PHE A 103 23.36 -5.19 -0.56
CA PHE A 103 24.14 -4.94 0.64
C PHE A 103 23.24 -4.63 1.85
N SER A 104 22.60 -5.66 2.39
CA SER A 104 21.96 -5.60 3.71
C SER A 104 22.96 -5.94 4.80
N LYS A 105 23.00 -5.16 5.90
CA LYS A 105 23.79 -5.54 7.08
C LYS A 105 23.21 -6.82 7.70
N PRO A 106 24.03 -7.72 8.26
CA PRO A 106 23.52 -8.85 9.04
C PRO A 106 22.55 -8.37 10.13
N GLY A 107 21.34 -8.95 10.18
CA GLY A 107 20.29 -8.55 11.10
C GLY A 107 19.41 -7.36 10.67
N GLN A 108 19.64 -6.79 9.48
CA GLN A 108 18.81 -5.73 8.90
C GLN A 108 18.34 -6.13 7.49
N PRO A 109 17.33 -7.02 7.37
CA PRO A 109 16.86 -7.45 6.05
C PRO A 109 16.34 -6.25 5.24
N ALA A 110 16.77 -6.10 3.99
CA ALA A 110 16.22 -5.12 3.05
C ALA A 110 15.03 -5.64 2.24
N PHE A 111 14.80 -6.96 2.24
CA PHE A 111 13.70 -7.58 1.52
C PHE A 111 12.37 -6.92 1.89
N GLU A 112 11.68 -6.37 0.88
CA GLU A 112 10.35 -5.77 0.99
C GLU A 112 10.24 -4.56 1.93
N ARG A 113 11.38 -3.96 2.31
CA ARG A 113 11.42 -2.79 3.19
C ARG A 113 11.19 -1.48 2.41
N PRO A 114 10.31 -0.58 2.88
CA PRO A 114 9.29 -0.76 3.92
C PRO A 114 7.92 -1.23 3.35
N TYR A 115 7.76 -1.26 2.03
CA TYR A 115 6.47 -1.39 1.37
C TYR A 115 5.76 -2.73 1.57
N GLY A 116 6.41 -3.86 1.29
CA GLY A 116 5.80 -5.17 1.53
C GLY A 116 5.56 -5.41 3.02
N TRP A 117 6.43 -4.87 3.90
CA TRP A 117 6.18 -4.91 5.35
C TRP A 117 4.87 -4.21 5.72
N ALA A 118 4.63 -3.02 5.16
CA ALA A 118 3.41 -2.26 5.38
C ALA A 118 2.16 -3.03 4.94
N TRP A 119 2.22 -3.74 3.82
CA TRP A 119 1.08 -4.54 3.34
C TRP A 119 0.77 -5.76 4.23
N VAL A 120 1.77 -6.39 4.85
CA VAL A 120 1.50 -7.44 5.86
C VAL A 120 0.82 -6.85 7.09
N LEU A 121 1.25 -5.68 7.53
CA LEU A 121 0.61 -4.99 8.65
C LEU A 121 -0.84 -4.59 8.30
N GLN A 122 -1.09 -4.16 7.06
CA GLN A 122 -2.44 -3.87 6.57
C GLN A 122 -3.33 -5.13 6.48
N LEU A 123 -2.75 -6.28 6.11
CA LEU A 123 -3.45 -7.57 6.16
C LEU A 123 -3.88 -7.90 7.60
N ALA A 124 -2.99 -7.65 8.59
CA ALA A 124 -3.31 -7.85 9.99
C ALA A 124 -4.40 -6.90 10.51
N VAL A 125 -4.40 -5.64 10.07
CA VAL A 125 -5.48 -4.66 10.34
C VAL A 125 -6.82 -5.19 9.86
N GLU A 126 -6.88 -5.79 8.67
CA GLU A 126 -8.11 -6.33 8.10
C GLU A 126 -8.60 -7.58 8.86
N LEU A 127 -7.71 -8.36 9.48
CA LEU A 127 -8.09 -9.53 10.27
C LEU A 127 -8.40 -9.23 11.74
N SER A 128 -7.84 -8.14 12.29
CA SER A 128 -7.81 -7.85 13.73
C SER A 128 -9.16 -7.77 14.44
N ASP A 129 -10.22 -7.36 13.75
CA ASP A 129 -11.56 -7.11 14.30
C ASP A 129 -12.64 -7.99 13.66
N TRP A 130 -12.25 -8.99 12.88
CA TRP A 130 -13.22 -9.80 12.15
C TRP A 130 -13.70 -10.98 13.00
N ASP A 131 -14.97 -10.93 13.39
CA ASP A 131 -15.64 -12.03 14.09
C ASP A 131 -16.06 -13.12 13.09
N ASP A 132 -15.07 -13.90 12.64
CA ASP A 132 -15.23 -15.00 11.68
C ASP A 132 -14.25 -16.13 12.04
N PRO A 133 -14.68 -17.41 12.05
CA PRO A 133 -13.81 -18.52 12.45
C PRO A 133 -12.52 -18.64 11.61
N ASP A 134 -12.62 -18.55 10.28
CA ASP A 134 -11.44 -18.61 9.42
C ASP A 134 -10.59 -17.34 9.61
N GLY A 135 -11.25 -16.17 9.70
CA GLY A 135 -10.58 -14.90 9.97
C GLY A 135 -9.73 -14.91 11.25
N GLN A 136 -10.25 -15.49 12.33
CA GLN A 136 -9.54 -15.66 13.60
C GLN A 136 -8.36 -16.63 13.49
N GLU A 137 -8.52 -17.73 12.75
CA GLU A 137 -7.42 -18.68 12.49
C GLU A 137 -6.31 -18.02 11.65
N TRP A 138 -6.67 -17.30 10.57
CA TRP A 138 -5.72 -16.56 9.75
C TRP A 138 -4.99 -15.49 10.55
N ALA A 139 -5.69 -14.75 11.42
CA ALA A 139 -5.10 -13.77 12.31
C ALA A 139 -4.07 -14.42 13.25
N ALA A 140 -4.42 -15.55 13.86
CA ALA A 140 -3.53 -16.29 14.76
C ALA A 140 -2.28 -16.79 14.03
N ASN A 141 -2.43 -17.35 12.82
CA ASN A 141 -1.31 -17.83 12.02
C ASN A 141 -0.40 -16.68 11.53
N LEU A 142 -0.96 -15.49 11.24
CA LEU A 142 -0.22 -14.32 10.77
C LEU A 142 0.51 -13.57 11.90
N GLN A 143 0.07 -13.73 13.15
CA GLN A 143 0.59 -13.01 14.30
C GLN A 143 2.12 -13.11 14.48
N PRO A 144 2.78 -14.27 14.32
CA PRO A 144 4.24 -14.34 14.46
C PRO A 144 5.00 -13.50 13.41
N LEU A 145 4.49 -13.46 12.17
CA LEU A 145 5.08 -12.65 11.09
C LEU A 145 4.92 -11.15 11.35
N THR A 146 3.73 -10.72 11.77
CA THR A 146 3.46 -9.31 12.09
C THR A 146 4.29 -8.83 13.29
N ARG A 147 4.51 -9.69 14.28
CA ARG A 147 5.41 -9.39 15.41
C ARG A 147 6.84 -9.16 14.95
N LYS A 148 7.37 -10.05 14.09
CA LYS A 148 8.71 -9.90 13.47
C LYS A 148 8.82 -8.61 12.65
N ILE A 149 7.81 -8.30 11.84
CA ILE A 149 7.78 -7.07 11.03
C ILE A 149 7.70 -5.82 11.91
N THR A 150 6.95 -5.86 13.01
CA THR A 150 6.85 -4.76 13.98
C THR A 150 8.21 -4.43 14.61
N GLU A 151 8.99 -5.46 14.96
CA GLU A 151 10.36 -5.30 15.45
C GLU A 151 11.27 -4.65 14.39
N LEU A 152 11.20 -5.12 13.15
CA LEU A 152 11.97 -4.61 12.02
C LEU A 152 11.62 -3.14 11.70
N TYR A 153 10.33 -2.81 11.68
CA TYR A 153 9.86 -1.42 11.52
C TYR A 153 10.37 -0.52 12.64
N SER A 154 10.33 -1.00 13.88
CA SER A 154 10.81 -0.24 15.02
C SER A 154 12.30 0.01 14.94
N GLN A 155 13.09 -0.97 14.49
CA GLN A 155 14.52 -0.77 14.22
C GLN A 155 14.74 0.24 13.09
N PHE A 156 14.04 0.09 11.98
CA PHE A 156 14.09 0.99 10.83
C PHE A 156 13.79 2.45 11.23
N LEU A 157 12.77 2.69 12.05
CA LEU A 157 12.43 4.03 12.54
C LEU A 157 13.48 4.59 13.50
N ARG A 158 14.10 3.75 14.33
CA ARG A 158 15.17 4.16 15.26
C ARG A 158 16.47 4.55 14.54
N GLU A 159 16.69 4.09 13.32
CA GLU A 159 17.80 4.57 12.48
C GLU A 159 17.65 6.06 12.12
N ASN A 160 16.43 6.58 12.17
CA ASN A 160 16.10 8.00 11.97
C ASN A 160 16.71 8.61 10.70
N ARG A 161 16.80 7.82 9.62
CA ARG A 161 17.30 8.29 8.31
C ARG A 161 16.34 9.29 7.67
N PRO A 162 16.83 10.19 6.80
CA PRO A 162 15.96 10.99 5.94
C PRO A 162 15.00 10.11 5.14
N PRO A 163 13.75 10.56 4.91
CA PRO A 163 12.77 9.75 4.23
C PRO A 163 13.03 9.70 2.72
N ASN A 164 12.69 8.57 2.12
CA ASN A 164 12.58 8.43 0.68
C ASN A 164 11.19 8.92 0.25
N ARG A 165 11.18 9.84 -0.71
CA ARG A 165 10.00 10.55 -1.23
C ARG A 165 9.75 10.23 -2.71
N GLU A 166 10.27 9.12 -3.24
CA GLU A 166 9.96 8.69 -4.61
C GLU A 166 8.48 8.32 -4.73
N GLY A 167 7.85 8.50 -5.90
CA GLY A 167 6.44 8.15 -6.14
C GLY A 167 6.20 6.65 -6.38
N GLN A 168 7.11 5.80 -5.91
CA GLN A 168 7.12 4.36 -6.13
C GLN A 168 7.21 3.59 -4.79
N HIS A 169 7.59 2.31 -4.85
CA HIS A 169 7.59 1.38 -3.71
C HIS A 169 8.44 1.85 -2.53
N ARG A 170 9.38 2.78 -2.75
CA ARG A 170 10.26 3.29 -1.69
C ARG A 170 9.68 4.47 -0.92
N ASN A 171 8.49 4.95 -1.27
CA ASN A 171 7.84 6.05 -0.57
C ASN A 171 7.63 5.69 0.91
N ASP A 172 8.36 6.35 1.79
CA ASP A 172 8.27 6.09 3.22
C ASP A 172 6.89 6.52 3.73
N ALA A 173 6.38 7.70 3.36
CA ALA A 173 5.10 8.21 3.83
C ALA A 173 3.92 7.28 3.53
N PHE A 174 3.89 6.65 2.35
CA PHE A 174 2.90 5.62 2.01
C PHE A 174 2.96 4.43 2.97
N SER A 175 4.14 3.84 3.12
CA SER A 175 4.34 2.63 3.93
C SER A 175 4.10 2.91 5.43
N LEU A 176 4.57 4.05 5.91
CA LEU A 176 4.40 4.50 7.29
C LEU A 176 2.94 4.80 7.61
N SER A 177 2.13 5.26 6.66
CA SER A 177 0.69 5.44 6.85
C SER A 177 -0.03 4.13 7.15
N LEU A 178 0.30 3.05 6.44
CA LEU A 178 -0.28 1.71 6.69
C LEU A 178 0.21 1.13 8.02
N ALA A 179 1.51 1.28 8.33
CA ALA A 179 2.07 0.87 9.61
C ALA A 179 1.42 1.60 10.80
N PHE A 180 1.02 2.86 10.61
CA PHE A 180 0.29 3.64 11.61
C PHE A 180 -1.11 3.08 11.86
N ASP A 181 -1.84 2.73 10.80
CA ASP A 181 -3.19 2.16 10.91
C ASP A 181 -3.13 0.83 11.69
N TYR A 182 -2.11 0.01 11.44
CA TYR A 182 -1.80 -1.17 12.24
C TYR A 182 -1.45 -0.83 13.70
N ALA A 183 -0.57 0.14 13.91
CA ALA A 183 -0.14 0.49 15.27
C ALA A 183 -1.32 0.89 16.16
N ARG A 184 -2.25 1.69 15.61
CA ARG A 184 -3.47 2.09 16.33
C ARG A 184 -4.46 0.94 16.49
N LYS A 185 -4.82 0.27 15.39
CA LYS A 185 -5.91 -0.72 15.41
C LYS A 185 -5.53 -1.98 16.21
N CYS A 186 -4.26 -2.36 16.18
CA CYS A 186 -3.73 -3.55 16.85
C CYS A 186 -2.98 -3.24 18.15
N GLY A 187 -3.12 -2.03 18.71
CA GLY A 187 -2.60 -1.66 20.02
C GLY A 187 -1.07 -1.65 20.17
N GLN A 188 -0.32 -1.36 19.10
CA GLN A 188 1.15 -1.28 19.12
C GLN A 188 1.63 0.13 19.51
N GLY A 189 1.42 0.52 20.76
CA GLY A 189 1.68 1.87 21.24
C GLY A 189 3.13 2.35 21.08
N GLU A 190 4.12 1.47 21.21
CA GLU A 190 5.53 1.85 20.98
C GLU A 190 5.79 2.19 19.51
N LEU A 191 5.24 1.38 18.57
CA LEU A 191 5.37 1.64 17.14
C LEU A 191 4.68 2.96 16.76
N GLU A 192 3.48 3.23 17.30
CA GLU A 192 2.78 4.50 17.08
C GLU A 192 3.65 5.70 17.53
N GLN A 193 4.29 5.63 18.70
CA GLN A 193 5.16 6.71 19.18
C GLN A 193 6.39 6.92 18.28
N LEU A 194 6.97 5.85 17.74
CA LEU A 194 8.08 5.95 16.79
C LEU A 194 7.63 6.62 15.48
N LEU A 195 6.44 6.27 14.97
CA LEU A 195 5.86 6.88 13.77
C LEU A 195 5.56 8.36 13.95
N VAL A 196 4.93 8.75 15.08
CA VAL A 196 4.68 10.16 15.42
C VAL A 196 5.98 10.94 15.50
N ARG A 197 7.00 10.38 16.16
CA ARG A 197 8.32 11.01 16.26
C ARG A 197 8.94 11.21 14.88
N TYR A 198 8.94 10.17 14.05
CA TYR A 198 9.49 10.23 12.70
C TYR A 198 8.79 11.31 11.85
N GLY A 199 7.44 11.35 11.89
CA GLY A 199 6.63 12.40 11.27
C GLY A 199 7.03 13.80 11.68
N ARG A 200 7.12 14.03 13.00
CA ARG A 200 7.53 15.33 13.55
C ARG A 200 8.95 15.73 13.20
N THR A 201 9.87 14.77 13.10
CA THR A 201 11.28 15.04 12.79
C THR A 201 11.50 15.35 11.32
N HIS A 202 10.86 14.60 10.42
CA HIS A 202 11.23 14.63 8.99
C HIS A 202 10.25 15.35 8.07
N TYR A 203 8.99 15.55 8.49
CA TYR A 203 7.93 16.09 7.62
C TYR A 203 7.24 17.34 8.19
N PHE A 204 7.27 17.56 9.51
CA PHE A 204 6.59 18.72 10.12
C PHE A 204 7.12 20.07 9.64
N GLY A 205 8.41 20.14 9.28
CA GLY A 205 9.04 21.37 8.78
C GLY A 205 8.90 21.58 7.28
N ASP A 206 8.29 20.66 6.54
CA ASP A 206 8.18 20.74 5.09
C ASP A 206 7.16 21.83 4.70
N THR A 207 7.57 22.70 3.78
CA THR A 207 6.77 23.85 3.27
C THR A 207 7.05 24.04 1.79
N ASN A 208 6.10 24.62 1.05
CA ASN A 208 6.24 24.93 -0.38
C ASN A 208 6.74 23.73 -1.20
N TYR A 209 6.10 22.57 -1.03
CA TYR A 209 6.45 21.37 -1.76
C TYR A 209 6.39 21.62 -3.28
N PRO A 210 7.39 21.20 -4.07
CA PRO A 210 7.46 21.46 -5.52
C PRO A 210 6.49 20.56 -6.30
N ALA A 211 5.19 20.77 -6.12
CA ALA A 211 4.13 19.95 -6.69
C ALA A 211 4.13 19.94 -8.24
N HIS A 212 4.60 21.02 -8.87
CA HIS A 212 4.77 21.09 -10.33
C HIS A 212 5.72 20.02 -10.90
N ALA A 213 6.60 19.43 -10.07
CA ALA A 213 7.51 18.37 -10.48
C ALA A 213 6.85 16.97 -10.53
N GLU A 214 5.62 16.83 -10.03
CA GLU A 214 4.85 15.60 -10.13
C GLU A 214 3.91 15.59 -11.35
N PRO A 215 3.68 14.42 -11.99
CA PRO A 215 4.21 13.10 -11.63
C PRO A 215 5.59 12.79 -12.25
N GLY A 216 6.34 11.92 -11.58
CA GLY A 216 7.43 11.17 -12.22
C GLY A 216 6.90 10.17 -13.26
N PRO A 217 7.77 9.69 -14.18
CA PRO A 217 7.35 8.89 -15.34
C PRO A 217 6.78 7.50 -15.01
N ALA A 218 6.99 7.01 -13.79
CA ALA A 218 6.58 5.69 -13.33
C ALA A 218 6.00 5.71 -11.91
N ASP A 219 5.51 6.87 -11.48
CA ASP A 219 4.89 7.00 -10.17
C ASP A 219 3.59 6.20 -10.14
N PHE A 220 3.37 5.44 -9.06
CA PHE A 220 2.06 4.88 -8.73
C PHE A 220 1.44 5.56 -7.51
N CYS A 221 2.20 6.39 -6.78
CA CYS A 221 1.72 7.22 -5.70
C CYS A 221 2.29 8.64 -5.83
N SER A 222 1.53 9.64 -5.35
CA SER A 222 1.99 11.04 -5.31
C SER A 222 2.75 11.28 -4.02
N PRO A 223 4.06 11.60 -4.05
CA PRO A 223 4.80 11.89 -2.83
C PRO A 223 4.21 13.02 -2.00
N ALA A 224 3.74 14.10 -2.63
CA ALA A 224 3.06 15.19 -1.93
C ALA A 224 1.84 14.71 -1.15
N LEU A 225 0.96 13.97 -1.82
CA LEU A 225 -0.31 13.56 -1.22
C LEU A 225 -0.12 12.40 -0.23
N THR A 226 0.83 11.49 -0.43
CA THR A 226 1.13 10.45 0.57
C THR A 226 1.75 11.04 1.83
N GLU A 227 2.61 12.05 1.69
CA GLU A 227 3.14 12.82 2.82
C GLU A 227 2.02 13.51 3.60
N ALA A 228 1.11 14.20 2.91
CA ALA A 228 -0.05 14.82 3.56
C ALA A 228 -0.90 13.77 4.30
N VAL A 229 -1.18 12.62 3.68
CA VAL A 229 -1.92 11.51 4.31
C VAL A 229 -1.21 10.96 5.54
N PHE A 230 0.12 10.83 5.53
CA PHE A 230 0.88 10.43 6.71
C PHE A 230 0.73 11.47 7.83
N MET A 231 0.83 12.75 7.48
CA MET A 231 0.73 13.85 8.45
C MET A 231 -0.68 14.00 9.05
N THR A 232 -1.75 13.57 8.38
CA THR A 232 -3.09 13.46 9.01
C THR A 232 -3.13 12.51 10.21
N ARG A 233 -2.20 11.54 10.28
CA ARG A 233 -2.10 10.59 11.40
C ARG A 233 -1.24 11.13 12.54
N VAL A 234 -0.24 11.95 12.20
CA VAL A 234 0.74 12.51 13.12
C VAL A 234 0.19 13.73 13.87
N LEU A 235 -0.60 14.56 13.18
CA LEU A 235 -1.11 15.83 13.68
C LEU A 235 -2.61 15.74 14.01
N ALA A 236 -3.04 16.52 14.99
CA ALA A 236 -4.47 16.75 15.23
C ALA A 236 -5.08 17.58 14.07
N PRO A 237 -6.41 17.54 13.85
CA PRO A 237 -7.02 18.13 12.64
C PRO A 237 -6.71 19.61 12.40
N GLN A 238 -6.76 20.46 13.43
CA GLN A 238 -6.46 21.89 13.26
C GLN A 238 -4.96 22.14 12.96
N PRO A 239 -4.00 21.62 13.75
CA PRO A 239 -2.59 21.71 13.39
C PRO A 239 -2.25 21.12 12.01
N PHE A 240 -2.95 20.06 11.59
CA PHE A 240 -2.80 19.50 10.25
C PHE A 240 -3.24 20.49 9.17
N ALA A 241 -4.40 21.13 9.33
CA ALA A 241 -4.89 22.10 8.35
C ALA A 241 -3.91 23.28 8.18
N GLU A 242 -3.36 23.79 9.29
CA GLU A 242 -2.34 24.85 9.26
C GLU A 242 -1.03 24.38 8.61
N TRP A 243 -0.57 23.16 8.91
CA TRP A 243 0.59 22.55 8.25
C TRP A 243 0.36 22.37 6.74
N PHE A 244 -0.82 21.87 6.35
CA PHE A 244 -1.15 21.56 4.96
C PHE A 244 -1.15 22.81 4.07
N GLU A 245 -1.67 23.93 4.56
CA GLU A 245 -1.64 25.21 3.82
C GLU A 245 -0.22 25.79 3.65
N ASN A 246 0.71 25.46 4.55
CA ASN A 246 2.13 25.83 4.38
C ASN A 246 2.87 24.83 3.47
N PHE A 247 2.50 23.55 3.52
CA PHE A 247 3.10 22.48 2.74
C PHE A 247 2.73 22.57 1.26
N LEU A 248 1.44 22.71 0.96
CA LEU A 248 0.89 22.86 -0.39
C LEU A 248 0.04 24.15 -0.45
N PRO A 249 0.69 25.32 -0.53
CA PRO A 249 -0.03 26.58 -0.60
C PRO A 249 -0.89 26.65 -1.85
N GLU A 250 -2.09 27.23 -1.71
CA GLU A 250 -3.01 27.48 -2.82
C GLU A 250 -3.32 26.22 -3.66
N ILE A 251 -3.97 25.21 -3.07
CA ILE A 251 -4.42 24.02 -3.80
C ILE A 251 -5.24 24.41 -5.05
N GLY A 252 -4.74 24.05 -6.22
CA GLY A 252 -5.31 24.38 -7.54
C GLY A 252 -4.76 25.67 -8.15
N GLY A 253 -3.86 26.36 -7.48
CA GLY A 253 -3.01 27.42 -8.05
C GLY A 253 -1.94 26.86 -8.99
N GLU A 254 -1.17 27.75 -9.62
CA GLU A 254 -0.19 27.41 -10.66
C GLU A 254 0.80 26.31 -10.24
N GLU A 255 1.32 26.39 -9.01
CA GLU A 255 2.32 25.46 -8.48
C GLU A 255 1.76 24.07 -8.09
N THR A 256 0.46 23.96 -7.80
CA THR A 256 -0.17 22.73 -7.29
C THR A 256 -1.18 22.11 -8.26
N ALA A 257 -1.48 22.78 -9.38
CA ALA A 257 -2.47 22.34 -10.37
C ALA A 257 -2.19 20.95 -10.94
N SER A 258 -0.92 20.57 -11.10
CA SER A 258 -0.48 19.25 -11.59
C SER A 258 -0.97 18.08 -10.73
N LEU A 259 -1.20 18.31 -9.42
CA LEU A 259 -1.73 17.30 -8.52
C LEU A 259 -3.21 17.04 -8.76
N LEU A 260 -3.96 18.05 -9.23
CA LEU A 260 -5.41 18.00 -9.35
C LEU A 260 -5.93 17.49 -10.69
N GLN A 261 -5.05 17.21 -11.65
CA GLN A 261 -5.43 16.70 -12.96
C GLN A 261 -5.06 15.22 -13.09
N PRO A 262 -5.99 14.35 -13.53
CA PRO A 262 -5.69 12.97 -13.84
C PRO A 262 -4.59 12.84 -14.90
N VAL A 263 -3.73 11.85 -14.72
CA VAL A 263 -2.64 11.55 -15.65
C VAL A 263 -3.16 10.66 -16.76
N ARG A 264 -2.86 11.02 -18.01
CA ARG A 264 -3.21 10.21 -19.18
C ARG A 264 -2.16 9.14 -19.42
N VAL A 265 -2.58 7.88 -19.48
CA VAL A 265 -1.73 6.74 -19.84
C VAL A 265 -1.87 6.45 -21.33
N THR A 266 -0.74 6.34 -22.03
CA THR A 266 -0.71 6.10 -23.48
C THR A 266 -0.54 4.63 -23.85
N ASP A 267 0.05 3.83 -22.96
CA ASP A 267 0.19 2.38 -23.12
C ASP A 267 -0.01 1.68 -21.77
N HIS A 268 -1.13 0.98 -21.62
CA HIS A 268 -1.49 0.25 -20.40
C HIS A 268 -0.75 -1.10 -20.26
N ASN A 269 -0.04 -1.55 -21.29
CA ASN A 269 0.76 -2.78 -21.25
C ASN A 269 2.21 -2.52 -20.85
N ASP A 270 2.69 -1.27 -20.94
CA ASP A 270 3.99 -0.89 -20.44
C ASP A 270 3.97 -0.89 -18.90
N PRO A 271 4.85 -1.65 -18.23
CA PRO A 271 4.82 -1.77 -16.77
C PRO A 271 5.14 -0.45 -16.05
N TYR A 272 5.93 0.45 -16.65
CA TYR A 272 6.20 1.76 -16.06
C TYR A 272 5.05 2.74 -16.29
N LEU A 273 4.50 2.79 -17.50
CA LEU A 273 3.39 3.71 -17.78
C LEU A 273 2.09 3.28 -17.11
N SER A 274 1.84 1.98 -16.97
CA SER A 274 0.67 1.47 -16.25
C SER A 274 0.67 1.81 -14.75
N HIS A 275 1.82 2.17 -14.16
CA HIS A 275 1.83 2.74 -12.80
C HIS A 275 1.02 4.03 -12.72
N LEU A 276 0.96 4.83 -13.78
CA LEU A 276 0.22 6.08 -13.80
C LEU A 276 -1.31 5.85 -13.74
N ASP A 277 -1.81 4.68 -14.16
CA ASP A 277 -3.20 4.30 -13.92
C ASP A 277 -3.44 4.14 -12.41
N GLY A 278 -2.50 3.51 -11.70
CA GLY A 278 -2.54 3.40 -10.24
C GLY A 278 -2.25 4.71 -9.51
N LEU A 279 -1.49 5.62 -10.12
CA LEU A 279 -1.32 6.97 -9.60
C LEU A 279 -2.65 7.71 -9.53
N ASN A 280 -3.51 7.59 -10.55
CA ASN A 280 -4.83 8.20 -10.49
C ASN A 280 -5.64 7.64 -9.32
N VAL A 281 -5.64 6.31 -9.14
CA VAL A 281 -6.35 5.67 -8.02
C VAL A 281 -5.78 6.10 -6.66
N SER A 282 -4.45 6.16 -6.51
CA SER A 282 -3.80 6.52 -5.25
C SER A 282 -3.91 8.00 -4.93
N ARG A 283 -3.88 8.90 -5.92
CA ARG A 283 -4.18 10.33 -5.77
C ARG A 283 -5.60 10.51 -5.26
N ALA A 284 -6.59 9.86 -5.89
CA ALA A 284 -7.97 9.91 -5.42
C ALA A 284 -8.08 9.46 -3.95
N TRP A 285 -7.46 8.34 -3.60
CA TRP A 285 -7.45 7.85 -2.22
C TRP A 285 -6.84 8.87 -1.25
N CYS A 286 -5.68 9.45 -1.59
CA CYS A 286 -5.04 10.43 -0.73
C CYS A 286 -5.88 11.69 -0.57
N MET A 287 -6.47 12.18 -1.67
CA MET A 287 -7.30 13.38 -1.67
C MET A 287 -8.54 13.20 -0.79
N TYR A 288 -9.24 12.07 -0.86
CA TYR A 288 -10.36 11.78 0.06
C TYR A 288 -9.91 11.79 1.52
N ARG A 289 -8.76 11.19 1.83
CA ARG A 289 -8.23 11.11 3.20
C ARG A 289 -7.81 12.48 3.75
N VAL A 290 -7.13 13.29 2.95
CA VAL A 290 -6.75 14.66 3.31
C VAL A 290 -8.00 15.52 3.49
N ALA A 291 -8.93 15.48 2.52
CA ALA A 291 -10.16 16.26 2.55
C ALA A 291 -11.04 15.94 3.76
N ALA A 292 -11.02 14.69 4.25
CA ALA A 292 -11.74 14.29 5.47
C ALA A 292 -11.19 14.92 6.75
N THR A 293 -9.92 15.36 6.75
CA THR A 293 -9.26 15.98 7.91
C THR A 293 -9.34 17.51 7.89
N LEU A 294 -9.55 18.09 6.70
CA LEU A 294 -9.68 19.54 6.52
C LEU A 294 -11.05 20.07 6.99
N PRO A 295 -11.13 21.35 7.43
CA PRO A 295 -12.39 21.98 7.79
C PRO A 295 -13.41 21.95 6.64
N GLN A 296 -14.69 21.78 6.96
CA GLN A 296 -15.76 21.65 5.96
C GLN A 296 -15.83 22.84 4.98
N ALA A 297 -15.54 24.05 5.47
CA ALA A 297 -15.57 25.29 4.69
C ALA A 297 -14.27 25.58 3.90
N SER A 298 -13.26 24.71 3.97
CA SER A 298 -11.97 24.89 3.28
C SER A 298 -12.14 24.82 1.75
N ALA A 299 -11.58 25.80 1.04
CA ALA A 299 -11.50 25.77 -0.42
C ALA A 299 -10.63 24.59 -0.92
N SER A 300 -9.51 24.33 -0.24
CA SER A 300 -8.63 23.18 -0.48
C SER A 300 -9.39 21.87 -0.36
N ARG A 301 -10.24 21.72 0.67
CA ARG A 301 -11.12 20.54 0.81
C ARG A 301 -12.04 20.35 -0.39
N ALA A 302 -12.72 21.42 -0.82
CA ALA A 302 -13.64 21.33 -1.95
C ALA A 302 -12.93 21.01 -3.27
N ALA A 303 -11.73 21.56 -3.50
CA ALA A 303 -10.92 21.26 -4.67
C ALA A 303 -10.43 19.80 -4.69
N LEU A 304 -9.94 19.30 -3.55
CA LEU A 304 -9.49 17.91 -3.41
C LEU A 304 -10.62 16.91 -3.67
N LEU A 305 -11.83 17.15 -3.15
CA LEU A 305 -12.97 16.24 -3.37
C LEU A 305 -13.35 16.14 -4.86
N ARG A 306 -13.49 17.28 -5.56
CA ARG A 306 -13.80 17.27 -7.00
C ARG A 306 -12.73 16.53 -7.80
N SER A 307 -11.45 16.82 -7.52
CA SER A 307 -10.34 16.16 -8.19
C SER A 307 -10.27 14.67 -7.86
N ALA A 308 -10.59 14.27 -6.62
CA ALA A 308 -10.61 12.87 -6.22
C ALA A 308 -11.65 12.06 -7.03
N GLU A 309 -12.82 12.63 -7.30
CA GLU A 309 -13.85 12.01 -8.13
C GLU A 309 -13.37 11.80 -9.59
N GLU A 310 -12.70 12.79 -10.16
CA GLU A 310 -12.14 12.71 -11.52
C GLU A 310 -11.04 11.65 -11.61
N HIS A 311 -10.08 11.68 -10.69
CA HIS A 311 -9.01 10.67 -10.60
C HIS A 311 -9.56 9.27 -10.34
N ALA A 312 -10.56 9.13 -9.46
CA ALA A 312 -11.21 7.85 -9.20
C ALA A 312 -11.88 7.31 -10.46
N ARG A 313 -12.62 8.15 -11.19
CA ARG A 313 -13.30 7.76 -12.43
C ARG A 313 -12.30 7.25 -13.47
N ASP A 314 -11.24 8.01 -13.71
CA ASP A 314 -10.23 7.66 -14.72
C ASP A 314 -9.45 6.41 -14.31
N GLY A 315 -8.90 6.38 -13.10
CA GLY A 315 -8.12 5.23 -12.60
C GLY A 315 -8.94 3.92 -12.53
N VAL A 316 -10.20 3.99 -12.10
CA VAL A 316 -11.08 2.81 -12.04
C VAL A 316 -11.45 2.32 -13.44
N SER A 317 -11.59 3.21 -14.42
CA SER A 317 -11.86 2.81 -15.80
C SER A 317 -10.69 2.03 -16.44
N ALA A 318 -9.46 2.28 -15.99
CA ALA A 318 -8.24 1.71 -16.54
C ALA A 318 -7.84 0.35 -15.96
N ILE A 319 -8.50 -0.14 -14.88
CA ILE A 319 -8.13 -1.39 -14.15
C ILE A 319 -7.91 -2.58 -15.07
N PHE A 320 -8.73 -2.69 -16.12
CA PHE A 320 -8.72 -3.83 -17.03
C PHE A 320 -8.16 -3.50 -18.42
N ALA A 321 -7.50 -2.35 -18.58
CA ALA A 321 -6.93 -1.92 -19.85
C ALA A 321 -5.57 -2.58 -20.15
N GLY A 322 -4.82 -2.93 -19.10
CA GLY A 322 -3.50 -3.56 -19.19
C GLY A 322 -3.51 -5.09 -19.06
N ASN A 323 -2.35 -5.70 -19.24
CA ASN A 323 -2.16 -7.13 -19.01
C ASN A 323 -1.94 -7.44 -17.52
N PHE A 324 -1.86 -8.73 -17.18
CA PHE A 324 -1.69 -9.19 -15.79
C PHE A 324 -0.41 -8.63 -15.15
N SER A 325 0.71 -8.63 -15.86
CA SER A 325 2.01 -8.19 -15.33
C SER A 325 2.11 -6.67 -15.18
N SER A 326 1.43 -5.89 -16.02
CA SER A 326 1.49 -4.42 -15.97
C SER A 326 0.55 -3.84 -14.91
N SER A 327 -0.73 -4.21 -14.92
CA SER A 327 -1.73 -3.65 -13.98
C SER A 327 -2.64 -4.68 -13.31
N GLY A 328 -2.92 -5.80 -13.98
CA GLY A 328 -3.92 -6.76 -13.51
C GLY A 328 -3.59 -7.43 -12.17
N HIS A 329 -2.32 -7.59 -11.82
CA HIS A 329 -1.94 -8.25 -10.57
C HIS A 329 -1.98 -7.35 -9.33
N TRP A 330 -2.12 -6.03 -9.47
CA TRP A 330 -2.03 -5.10 -8.33
C TRP A 330 -3.02 -3.94 -8.34
N LEU A 331 -3.41 -3.39 -9.50
CA LEU A 331 -4.23 -2.17 -9.54
C LEU A 331 -5.62 -2.38 -8.90
N SER A 332 -6.15 -3.60 -8.98
CA SER A 332 -7.42 -3.97 -8.33
C SER A 332 -7.40 -3.79 -6.81
N THR A 333 -6.25 -4.00 -6.17
CA THR A 333 -6.13 -3.91 -4.71
C THR A 333 -6.16 -2.44 -4.27
N PHE A 334 -5.51 -1.55 -5.02
CA PHE A 334 -5.59 -0.11 -4.83
C PHE A 334 -7.00 0.44 -5.03
N VAL A 335 -7.78 -0.13 -5.96
CA VAL A 335 -9.18 0.26 -6.17
C VAL A 335 -10.05 -0.13 -4.99
N VAL A 336 -9.90 -1.36 -4.48
CA VAL A 336 -10.62 -1.78 -3.27
C VAL A 336 -10.20 -0.93 -2.06
N TYR A 337 -8.95 -0.47 -2.02
CA TYR A 337 -8.47 0.47 -1.01
C TYR A 337 -9.12 1.84 -1.14
N LEU A 338 -9.20 2.38 -2.37
CA LEU A 338 -9.90 3.62 -2.70
C LEU A 338 -11.38 3.57 -2.28
N LEU A 339 -12.10 2.48 -2.58
CA LEU A 339 -13.51 2.32 -2.22
C LEU A 339 -13.75 2.45 -0.70
N GLY A 340 -12.77 2.10 0.13
CA GLY A 340 -12.84 2.29 1.58
C GLY A 340 -12.63 3.73 2.05
N ALA A 341 -12.18 4.64 1.19
CA ALA A 341 -11.93 6.04 1.51
C ALA A 341 -13.01 7.00 0.97
N ILE A 342 -13.85 6.55 0.03
CA ILE A 342 -14.95 7.34 -0.50
C ILE A 342 -16.00 7.53 0.63
N PRO A 343 -16.40 8.78 0.95
CA PRO A 343 -17.44 9.02 1.94
C PRO A 343 -18.78 8.37 1.53
N GLU A 344 -19.51 7.78 2.48
CA GLU A 344 -20.80 7.10 2.21
C GLU A 344 -21.91 8.02 1.66
N ASN A 345 -21.68 9.33 1.62
CA ASN A 345 -22.64 10.35 1.16
C ASN A 345 -22.10 11.21 -0.01
N GLY A 346 -21.17 10.69 -0.82
CA GLY A 346 -20.65 11.33 -2.02
C GLY A 346 -21.35 10.85 -3.29
#